data_AF-A0A975AZ02-F1
#
_entry.id   AF-A0A975AZ02-F1
#
_cell.length_a   1.000
_cell.length_b   1.000
_cell.length_c   1.000
_cell.angle_alpha   90.00
_cell.angle_beta   90.00
_cell.angle_gamma   90.00
#
_symmetry.space_group_name_H-M   'P 1'
#
loop_
_entity.id
_entity.type
_entity.pdbx_description
1 polymer ?
#
loop_
_entity_poly.entity_id
_entity_poly.type
_entity_poly.pdbx_seq_one_letter_code
_entity_poly.pdbx_strand_id
1 'polypeptide(L)' 'MRDFHAIIKVLKLHLSGAKEVKVLDKDVASLLDISQSKFATIKKRNVTPYENILEFCKREELCCSEIFFD' A
#
# COMPACT_ATOMS: atom_id res chain seq x y z
N MET A 1 11.93 6.55 -7.43
CA MET A 1 10.63 6.57 -6.72
C MET A 1 9.81 5.43 -7.29
N ARG A 2 9.41 4.47 -6.45
CA ARG A 2 8.69 3.27 -6.89
C ARG A 2 7.32 3.64 -7.46
N ASP A 3 6.88 2.96 -8.51
CA ASP A 3 5.50 3.04 -8.99
C ASP A 3 4.51 2.51 -7.96
N PHE A 4 3.25 2.92 -8.07
CA PHE A 4 2.18 2.46 -7.16
C PHE A 4 2.10 0.94 -7.06
N HIS A 5 2.28 0.24 -8.17
CA HIS A 5 2.30 -1.23 -8.21
C HIS A 5 3.44 -1.84 -7.39
N ALA A 6 4.62 -1.21 -7.40
CA ALA A 6 5.76 -1.65 -6.61
C ALA A 6 5.55 -1.32 -5.12
N ILE A 7 5.01 -0.14 -4.81
CA ILE A 7 4.62 0.24 -3.44
C ILE A 7 3.63 -0.79 -2.86
N ILE A 8 2.59 -1.17 -3.61
CA ILE A 8 1.63 -2.20 -3.19
C ILE A 8 2.31 -3.53 -2.89
N LYS A 9 3.32 -3.94 -3.67
CA LYS A 9 4.07 -5.18 -3.40
C LYS A 9 4.85 -5.09 -2.08
N VAL A 10 5.52 -3.98 -1.83
CA VAL A 10 6.27 -3.75 -0.58
C VAL A 10 5.33 -3.73 0.62
N LEU A 11 4.18 -3.04 0.50
CA LEU A 11 3.12 -3.04 1.51
C LEU A 11 2.63 -4.48 1.80
N LYS A 12 2.33 -5.26 0.76
CA LYS A 12 1.92 -6.66 0.89
C LYS A 12 2.99 -7.51 1.57
N LEU A 13 4.27 -7.30 1.27
CA LEU A 13 5.39 -7.99 1.92
C LEU A 13 5.47 -7.67 3.41
N HIS A 14 5.35 -6.41 3.80
CA HIS A 14 5.33 -6.01 5.21
C HIS A 14 4.15 -6.63 5.96
N LEU A 15 2.96 -6.64 5.35
CA LEU A 15 1.75 -7.24 5.93
C LEU A 15 1.84 -8.76 6.05
N SER A 16 2.44 -9.44 5.07
CA SER A 16 2.69 -10.88 5.12
C SER A 16 3.82 -11.25 6.10
N GLY A 17 4.38 -10.31 6.86
CA GLY A 17 5.63 -10.35 7.63
C GLY A 17 5.88 -11.47 8.66
N ALA A 18 5.12 -12.57 8.65
CA ALA A 18 5.45 -13.87 9.28
C ALA A 18 4.41 -14.95 8.95
N LYS A 19 3.22 -14.56 8.47
CA LYS A 19 2.15 -15.48 8.10
C LYS A 19 2.05 -15.51 6.59
N GLU A 20 1.98 -16.70 6.00
CA GLU A 20 1.65 -16.96 4.59
C GLU A 20 0.20 -16.55 4.22
N VAL A 21 -0.27 -15.43 4.77
CA VAL A 21 -1.57 -14.86 4.46
C VAL A 21 -1.40 -14.11 3.16
N LYS A 22 -2.13 -14.58 2.15
CA LYS A 22 -2.21 -13.97 0.83
C LYS A 22 -2.90 -12.61 0.95
N VAL A 23 -2.12 -11.53 1.04
CA VAL A 23 -2.64 -10.17 1.12
C VAL A 23 -3.25 -9.79 -0.23
N LEU A 24 -4.58 -9.61 -0.25
CA LEU A 24 -5.31 -9.26 -1.46
C LEU A 24 -5.33 -7.74 -1.64
N ASP A 25 -5.67 -7.27 -2.84
CA ASP A 25 -5.81 -5.83 -3.10
C ASP A 25 -6.88 -5.17 -2.21
N LYS A 26 -7.87 -5.95 -1.75
CA LYS A 26 -8.88 -5.47 -0.79
C LYS A 26 -8.29 -5.14 0.59
N ASP A 27 -7.30 -5.91 1.04
CA ASP A 27 -6.66 -5.69 2.34
C ASP A 27 -5.80 -4.44 2.27
N VAL A 28 -5.03 -4.26 1.19
CA VAL A 28 -4.28 -3.03 0.93
C VAL A 28 -5.21 -1.82 0.83
N ALA A 29 -6.37 -1.96 0.16
CA ALA A 29 -7.35 -0.89 0.09
C ALA A 29 -7.84 -0.48 1.49
N SER A 30 -8.25 -1.44 2.32
CA SER A 30 -8.68 -1.18 3.70
C SER A 30 -7.59 -0.53 4.56
N LEU A 31 -6.33 -0.93 4.38
CA LEU A 31 -5.20 -0.39 5.16
C LEU A 31 -4.87 1.05 4.80
N LEU A 32 -4.99 1.39 3.52
CA LEU A 32 -4.87 2.75 3.04
C LEU A 32 -6.10 3.60 3.37
N ASP A 33 -7.12 3.05 4.04
CA ASP A 33 -8.41 3.71 4.26
C ASP A 33 -9.10 4.13 2.94
N ILE A 34 -8.91 3.32 1.91
CA ILE A 34 -9.48 3.54 0.57
C ILE A 34 -10.50 2.45 0.30
N SER A 35 -11.71 2.82 -0.13
CA SER A 35 -12.68 1.82 -0.59
C SER A 35 -12.13 1.04 -1.79
N GLN A 36 -12.40 -0.26 -1.88
CA GLN A 36 -11.94 -1.10 -3.01
C GLN A 36 -12.19 -0.49 -4.39
N SER A 37 -13.35 0.14 -4.61
CA SER A 37 -13.70 0.82 -5.86
C SER A 37 -12.75 1.99 -6.18
N LYS A 38 -12.40 2.77 -5.16
CA LYS A 38 -11.48 3.91 -5.30
C LYS A 38 -10.06 3.40 -5.51
N PHE A 39 -9.65 2.34 -4.81
CA PHE A 39 -8.36 1.68 -5.02
C PHE A 39 -8.20 1.12 -6.44
N ALA A 40 -9.22 0.43 -6.97
CA ALA A 40 -9.21 -0.06 -8.35
C ALA A 40 -9.10 1.09 -9.37
N THR A 41 -9.78 2.22 -9.09
CA THR A 41 -9.75 3.41 -9.95
C THR A 41 -8.36 4.06 -9.97
N ILE A 42 -7.76 4.31 -8.81
CA ILE A 42 -6.42 4.92 -8.74
C ILE A 42 -5.34 3.98 -9.29
N LYS A 43 -5.46 2.67 -9.06
CA LYS A 43 -4.58 1.64 -9.64
C LYS A 43 -4.65 1.65 -11.17
N LYS A 44 -5.86 1.74 -11.73
CA LYS A 44 -6.09 1.82 -13.18
C LYS A 44 -5.57 3.13 -13.78
N ARG A 45 -5.67 4.23 -13.03
CA ARG A 45 -5.14 5.55 -13.44
C ARG A 45 -3.63 5.71 -13.17
N ASN A 46 -2.99 4.69 -12.59
CA ASN A 46 -1.60 4.74 -12.14
C ASN A 46 -1.29 5.94 -11.23
N VAL A 47 -2.25 6.31 -10.38
CA VAL A 47 -2.12 7.41 -9.41
C VAL A 47 -1.77 6.83 -8.05
N THR A 48 -0.64 7.25 -7.50
CA THR A 48 -0.22 6.88 -6.14
C THR A 48 -0.94 7.75 -5.12
N PRO A 49 -1.73 7.18 -4.18
CA PRO A 49 -2.35 7.92 -3.10
C PRO A 49 -1.33 8.17 -1.98
N TYR A 50 -0.42 9.14 -2.19
CA TYR A 50 0.67 9.43 -1.26
C TYR A 50 0.16 9.73 0.15
N GLU A 51 -0.90 10.53 0.29
CA GLU A 51 -1.50 10.89 1.57
C GLU A 51 -1.96 9.67 2.38
N ASN A 52 -2.71 8.76 1.74
CA ASN A 52 -3.16 7.52 2.36
C ASN A 52 -2.01 6.60 2.78
N ILE A 53 -0.96 6.52 1.96
CA ILE A 53 0.22 5.70 2.28
C ILE A 53 0.99 6.32 3.45
N LEU A 54 1.14 7.65 3.48
CA LEU A 54 1.77 8.38 4.58
C LEU A 54 1.02 8.19 5.90
N GLU A 55 -0.31 8.33 5.88
CA GLU A 55 -1.19 8.05 7.02
C GLU A 55 -1.03 6.61 7.52
N PHE A 56 -0.99 5.65 6.60
CA PHE A 56 -0.74 4.24 6.93
C PHE A 56 0.64 4.04 7.56
N CYS A 57 1.69 4.62 6.97
CA CYS A 57 3.04 4.50 7.50
C CYS A 57 3.14 5.08 8.91
N LYS A 58 2.48 6.22 9.15
CA LYS A 58 2.42 6.85 10.46
C LYS A 58 1.69 5.97 11.48
N ARG A 59 0.61 5.31 11.06
CA ARG A 59 -0.20 4.43 11.91
C ARG A 59 0.53 3.15 12.32
N GLU A 60 1.22 2.53 11.37
CA GLU A 60 1.98 1.28 11.59
C GLU A 60 3.44 1.52 12.02
N GLU A 61 3.83 2.78 12.25
CA GLU A 61 5.20 3.20 12.57
C GLU A 61 6.25 2.70 11.54
N LEU A 62 5.83 2.63 10.27
CA LEU A 62 6.65 2.17 9.15
C LEU A 62 7.45 3.31 8.54
N CYS A 63 8.64 2.98 8.05
CA CYS A 63 9.49 3.95 7.36
C CYS A 63 8.99 4.16 5.92
N CYS A 64 8.47 5.35 5.63
CA CYS A 64 8.01 5.70 4.27
C CYS A 64 9.11 5.53 3.22
N SER A 65 10.37 5.81 3.58
CA SER A 65 11.51 5.70 2.67
C SER A 65 11.67 4.27 2.15
N GLU A 66 11.51 3.25 2.99
CA GLU A 66 11.57 1.84 2.59
C GLU A 66 10.45 1.45 1.61
N ILE A 67 9.30 2.13 1.70
CA ILE A 67 8.14 1.86 0.84
C ILE A 67 8.25 2.59 -0.51
N PHE A 68 8.68 3.85 -0.50
CA PHE A 68 8.72 4.69 -1.70
C PHE A 68 10.06 4.64 -2.45
N PHE A 69 11.13 4.32 -1.76
CA PHE A 69 12.50 4.35 -2.26
C PHE A 69 13.16 2.96 -2.06
N ASP A 70 14.22 2.72 -2.82
CA ASP A 70 15.12 1.58 -2.69
C ASP A 70 16.53 2.19 -2.57
#